data_AF-A0A7C7VBA5-F1
#
_entry.id   AF-A0A7C7VBA5-F1
#
_cell.length_a   1.000
_cell.length_b   1.000
_cell.length_c   1.000
_cell.angle_alpha   90.00
_cell.angle_beta   90.00
_cell.angle_gamma   90.00
#
_symmetry.space_group_name_H-M   'P 1'
#
loop_
_entity.id
_entity.type
_entity.pdbx_description
1 polymer ?
#
loop_
_entity_poly.entity_id
_entity_poly.type
_entity_poly.pdbx_seq_one_letter_code
_entity_poly.pdbx_strand_id
1 'polypeptide(L)' 'MPGCPLGVNRTNDQSLNSEDVALAHKQLVRVEESWKMMKSGLKVRPIYHRTPERIKVHILLCVLALVIE' A
#
# COMPACT_ATOMS: atom_id res chain seq x y z
N MET A 1 -3.58 -30.96 -3.09
CA MET A 1 -2.19 -30.88 -3.57
C MET A 1 -1.32 -30.50 -2.39
N PRO A 2 -0.18 -31.18 -2.12
CA PRO A 2 0.58 -31.02 -0.88
C PRO A 2 1.23 -29.64 -0.82
N GLY A 3 1.13 -29.03 0.36
CA GLY A 3 1.48 -27.64 0.64
C GLY A 3 2.95 -27.33 0.40
N CYS A 4 3.19 -26.38 -0.50
CA CYS A 4 4.40 -25.58 -0.55
C CYS A 4 4.32 -24.51 0.55
N PRO A 5 5.39 -24.20 1.31
CA PRO A 5 5.35 -23.21 2.38
C PRO A 5 5.36 -21.80 1.77
N LEU A 6 4.20 -21.33 1.31
CA LEU A 6 3.98 -19.98 0.84
C LEU A 6 3.90 -19.01 2.03
N GLY A 7 5.06 -18.70 2.64
CA GLY A 7 5.19 -17.61 3.61
C GLY A 7 4.39 -17.79 4.91
N VAL A 8 5.05 -17.62 6.06
CA VAL A 8 4.34 -17.64 7.34
C VAL A 8 3.50 -16.37 7.46
N ASN A 9 2.19 -16.46 7.18
CA ASN A 9 1.23 -15.40 7.40
C ASN A 9 0.66 -15.52 8.82
N ARG A 10 0.71 -14.44 9.60
CA ARG A 10 0.13 -14.39 10.95
C ARG A 10 -1.14 -13.55 10.93
N THR A 11 -2.24 -14.09 11.42
CA THR A 11 -3.51 -13.39 11.61
C THR A 11 -3.98 -13.55 13.06
N ASN A 12 -4.70 -12.57 13.60
CA ASN A 12 -5.37 -12.67 14.90
C ASN A 12 -6.76 -13.31 14.80
N ASP A 13 -7.29 -13.45 13.59
CA ASP A 13 -8.58 -14.07 13.32
C ASP A 13 -8.41 -15.58 13.13
N GLN A 14 -8.96 -16.35 14.06
CA GLN A 14 -8.89 -17.81 14.09
C GLN A 14 -9.95 -18.48 13.20
N SER A 15 -10.89 -17.70 12.63
CA SER A 15 -11.96 -18.23 11.78
C SER A 15 -11.54 -18.39 10.31
N LEU A 16 -10.41 -17.79 9.91
CA LEU A 16 -9.92 -17.78 8.54
C LEU A 16 -9.06 -19.01 8.24
N ASN A 17 -9.30 -19.63 7.09
CA ASN A 17 -8.45 -20.71 6.59
C ASN A 17 -7.12 -20.15 6.04
N SER A 18 -6.09 -21.00 5.99
CA SER A 18 -4.75 -20.61 5.52
C SER A 18 -4.76 -20.06 4.08
N GLU A 19 -5.62 -20.60 3.23
CA GLU A 19 -5.79 -20.14 1.85
C GLU A 19 -6.43 -18.74 1.78
N ASP A 20 -7.41 -18.46 2.64
CA ASP A 20 -8.09 -17.17 2.71
C ASP A 20 -7.17 -16.08 3.27
N VAL A 21 -6.34 -16.42 4.26
CA VAL A 21 -5.31 -15.51 4.79
C VAL A 21 -4.29 -15.15 3.71
N ALA A 22 -3.83 -16.15 2.93
CA ALA A 22 -2.91 -15.89 1.83
C ALA A 22 -3.56 -15.06 0.71
N LEU A 23 -4.84 -15.27 0.43
CA LEU A 23 -5.60 -14.47 -0.54
C LEU A 23 -5.79 -13.03 -0.07
N ALA A 24 -6.15 -12.82 1.20
CA ALA A 24 -6.27 -11.50 1.79
C ALA A 24 -4.92 -10.76 1.79
N HIS A 25 -3.83 -11.44 2.14
CA HIS A 25 -2.49 -10.85 2.09
C HIS A 25 -2.08 -10.42 0.67
N LYS A 26 -2.50 -11.17 -0.37
CA LYS A 26 -2.27 -10.76 -1.77
C LYS A 26 -2.98 -9.46 -2.15
N GLN A 27 -4.03 -9.06 -1.44
CA GLN A 27 -4.69 -7.78 -1.68
C GLN A 27 -3.82 -6.57 -1.31
N LEU A 28 -2.75 -6.76 -0.50
CA LEU A 28 -1.76 -5.72 -0.21
C LEU A 28 -1.05 -5.20 -1.47
N VAL A 29 -1.01 -6.00 -2.55
CA VAL A 29 -0.48 -5.55 -3.85
C VAL A 29 -1.23 -4.31 -4.37
N ARG A 30 -2.53 -4.18 -4.08
CA ARG A 30 -3.29 -2.97 -4.44
C ARG A 30 -2.73 -1.72 -3.75
N VAL A 31 -2.31 -1.84 -2.50
CA VAL A 31 -1.68 -0.72 -1.77
C VAL A 31 -0.37 -0.34 -2.44
N GLU A 32 0.44 -1.32 -2.86
CA GLU A 32 1.68 -1.07 -3.59
C GLU A 32 1.44 -0.40 -4.94
N GLU A 33 0.40 -0.82 -5.68
CA GLU A 33 -0.03 -0.19 -6.94
C GLU A 33 -0.45 1.25 -6.73
N SER A 34 -1.27 1.53 -5.72
CA SER A 34 -1.66 2.90 -5.34
C SER A 34 -0.45 3.76 -4.98
N TRP A 35 0.52 3.20 -4.24
CA TRP A 35 1.78 3.89 -3.93
C TRP A 35 2.64 4.14 -5.17
N LYS A 36 2.64 3.23 -6.15
CA LYS A 36 3.32 3.40 -7.43
C LYS A 36 2.68 4.53 -8.23
N MET A 37 1.34 4.55 -8.33
CA MET A 37 0.56 5.62 -8.97
C MET A 37 0.82 6.98 -8.33
N MET A 38 0.85 7.04 -7.00
CA MET A 38 1.13 8.27 -6.27
C MET A 38 2.55 8.83 -6.56
N LYS A 39 3.54 7.96 -6.81
CA LYS A 39 4.90 8.37 -7.19
C LYS A 39 5.01 8.84 -8.63
N SER A 40 4.26 8.26 -9.57
CA SER A 40 4.33 8.57 -11.01
C SER A 40 3.32 9.63 -11.46
N GLY A 41 2.03 9.42 -11.21
CA GLY A 41 0.94 10.30 -11.62
C GLY A 41 0.86 11.57 -10.77
N LEU A 42 0.87 11.42 -9.44
CA LEU A 42 0.74 12.53 -8.50
C LEU A 42 2.08 13.17 -8.11
N LYS A 43 3.19 12.71 -8.70
CA LYS A 43 4.56 13.23 -8.52
C LYS A 43 4.93 13.49 -7.05
N VAL A 44 4.75 12.51 -6.17
CA VAL A 44 5.22 12.60 -4.76
C VAL A 44 6.70 12.94 -4.63
N ARG A 45 7.52 12.70 -5.67
CA ARG A 45 8.91 13.16 -5.69
C ARG A 45 8.94 14.69 -5.48
N PRO A 46 9.60 15.21 -4.43
CA PRO A 46 9.58 16.64 -4.15
C PRO A 46 10.10 17.45 -5.33
N ILE A 47 9.21 18.16 -6.04
CA ILE A 47 9.56 19.06 -7.13
C ILE A 47 10.00 20.39 -6.50
N TYR A 48 11.19 20.38 -5.90
CA TYR A 48 11.83 21.53 -5.26
C TYR A 48 11.26 21.98 -3.91
N HIS A 49 10.53 21.12 -3.20
CA HIS A 49 10.14 21.41 -1.81
C HIS A 49 11.34 21.22 -0.89
N ARG A 50 11.77 22.31 -0.23
CA ARG A 50 12.98 22.35 0.61
C ARG A 50 12.69 22.52 2.09
N THR A 51 11.47 22.90 2.46
CA THR A 51 11.07 23.05 3.87
C THR A 51 10.24 21.84 4.32
N PRO A 52 10.40 21.38 5.58
CA PRO A 52 9.65 20.24 6.11
C PRO A 52 8.13 20.42 6.00
N GLU A 53 7.63 21.63 6.21
CA GLU A 53 6.21 21.95 6.14
C GLU A 53 5.63 21.76 4.72
N ARG A 54 6.32 22.27 3.69
CA ARG A 54 5.88 22.09 2.30
C ARG A 54 5.90 20.62 1.89
N ILE A 55 6.90 19.85 2.34
CA ILE A 55 6.96 18.40 2.08
C ILE A 55 5.76 17.69 2.69
N LYS A 56 5.39 18.00 3.94
CA LYS A 56 4.22 17.41 4.61
C LYS A 56 2.92 17.71 3.86
N VAL A 57 2.71 18.97 3.48
CA VAL A 57 1.51 19.39 2.75
C VAL A 57 1.43 18.70 1.38
N HIS A 58 2.54 18.60 0.64
CA HIS A 58 2.58 17.92 -0.65
C HIS A 58 2.21 16.44 -0.55
N ILE A 59 2.80 15.72 0.42
CA ILE A 59 2.46 14.32 0.67
C ILE A 59 0.98 14.18 1.03
N LEU A 60 0.44 15.06 1.89
CA LEU A 60 -0.97 15.05 2.26
C LEU A 60 -1.88 15.25 1.04
N LEU A 61 -1.57 16.21 0.17
CA LEU A 61 -2.34 16.47 -1.05
C LEU A 61 -2.29 15.28 -2.03
N CYS A 62 -1.14 14.63 -2.19
CA CYS A 62 -1.04 13.43 -3.01
C CYS A 62 -1.85 12.26 -2.44
N VAL A 63 -1.86 12.08 -1.11
CA VAL A 63 -2.70 11.06 -0.47
C VAL A 63 -4.19 11.39 -0.62
N LEU A 64 -4.56 12.67 -0.44
CA LEU A 64 -5.94 13.12 -0.61
C LEU A 64 -6.44 12.91 -2.05
N ALA A 65 -5.61 13.24 -3.04
CA ALA A 65 -5.94 13.02 -4.45
C ALA A 65 -6.18 11.53 -4.75
N LEU A 66 -5.33 10.64 -4.24
CA LEU A 66 -5.47 9.19 -4.40
C LEU A 66 -6.77 8.62 -3.78
N VAL A 67 -7.30 9.25 -2.73
CA VAL A 67 -8.54 8.80 -2.07
C VAL A 67 -9.79 9.27 -2.83
N ILE A 68 -9.68 10.38 -3.55
CA ILE A 68 -10.80 10.98 -4.32
C ILE A 68 -10.88 10.40 -5.74
N GLU A 69 -9.76 9.89 -6.27
CA GLU A 69 -9.67 9.21 -7.56
C GLU A 69 -10.30 7.81 -7.55
#